data_AF-M6BCL8-F1
#
_entry.id   AF-M6BCL8-F1
#
_cell.length_a   1.000
_cell.length_b   1.000
_cell.length_c   1.000
_cell.angle_alpha   90.00
_cell.angle_beta   90.00
_cell.angle_gamma   90.00
#
_symmetry.space_group_name_H-M   'P 1'
#
loop_
_entity.id
_entity.type
_entity.pdbx_description
1 polymer ?
#
loop_
_entity_poly.entity_id
_entity_poly.type
_entity_poly.pdbx_seq_one_letter_code
_entity_poly.pdbx_strand_id
1 'polypeptide(L)' 'MKNIERTKLKGLEKRRLKGIQLLKQGHTCYRVGKELGVSKQSVMRWRERYEEEGIEGVKWNGQRG' A
#
# COMPACT_ATOMS: atom_id res chain seq x y z
N MET A 1 10.54 6.07 22.25
CA MET A 1 10.20 6.42 20.84
C MET A 1 9.77 5.22 19.96
N LYS A 2 10.08 3.96 20.31
CA LYS A 2 9.76 2.74 19.49
C LYS A 2 8.27 2.38 19.30
N ASN A 3 7.32 3.00 20.00
CA ASN A 3 5.91 2.60 19.96
C ASN A 3 5.09 3.35 18.88
N ILE A 4 5.50 4.58 18.55
CA ILE A 4 4.84 5.43 17.57
C ILE A 4 5.15 4.98 16.14
N GLU A 5 6.37 4.49 15.88
CA GLU A 5 6.74 3.97 14.56
C GLU A 5 6.02 2.66 14.23
N ARG A 6 5.92 1.74 15.20
CA ARG A 6 5.16 0.48 15.03
C ARG A 6 3.68 0.70 14.73
N THR A 7 3.06 1.70 15.37
CA THR A 7 1.64 2.01 15.12
C THR A 7 1.42 2.68 13.75
N LYS A 8 2.32 3.58 13.33
CA LYS A 8 2.31 4.16 11.98
C LYS A 8 2.54 3.11 10.87
N LEU A 9 3.49 2.19 11.06
CA LEU A 9 3.74 1.08 10.13
C LEU A 9 2.50 0.22 9.93
N LYS A 10 1.85 -0.19 11.02
CA LYS A 10 0.57 -0.94 10.96
C LYS A 10 -0.54 -0.18 10.24
N GLY A 11 -0.60 1.15 10.40
CA GLY A 11 -1.56 2.00 9.68
C GLY A 11 -1.29 2.04 8.17
N LEU A 12 -0.02 2.12 7.79
CA LEU A 12 0.40 2.14 6.40
C LEU A 12 0.17 0.79 5.72
N GLU A 13 0.53 -0.31 6.38
CA GLU A 13 0.26 -1.68 5.90
C GLU A 13 -1.23 -1.89 5.65
N LYS A 14 -2.10 -1.55 6.62
CA LYS A 14 -3.56 -1.62 6.45
C LYS A 14 -4.04 -0.85 5.23
N ARG A 15 -3.51 0.37 5.03
CA ARG A 15 -3.89 1.23 3.90
C ARG A 15 -3.51 0.59 2.56
N ARG A 16 -2.33 -0.02 2.49
CA ARG A 16 -1.85 -0.69 1.26
C ARG A 16 -2.66 -1.92 0.93
N LEU A 17 -2.97 -2.75 1.94
CA LEU A 17 -3.82 -3.93 1.76
C LEU A 17 -5.21 -3.54 1.27
N LYS A 18 -5.81 -2.48 1.85
CA LYS A 18 -7.07 -1.92 1.34
C LYS A 18 -6.92 -1.44 -0.11
N GLY A 19 -5.79 -0.83 -0.45
CA GLY A 19 -5.44 -0.44 -1.81
C GLY A 19 -5.47 -1.61 -2.80
N ILE A 20 -4.80 -2.73 -2.51
CA ILE A 20 -4.83 -3.88 -3.45
C ILE A 20 -6.20 -4.52 -3.50
N GLN A 21 -6.96 -4.54 -2.40
CA GLN A 21 -8.32 -5.08 -2.41
C GLN A 21 -9.22 -4.29 -3.36
N LEU A 22 -9.15 -2.95 -3.35
CA LEU A 22 -9.89 -2.10 -4.28
C LEU A 22 -9.43 -2.31 -5.74
N LEU A 23 -8.12 -2.49 -5.97
CA LEU A 23 -7.59 -2.82 -7.30
C LEU A 23 -8.14 -4.18 -7.80
N LYS A 24 -8.22 -5.19 -6.93
CA LYS A 24 -8.82 -6.51 -7.26
C LYS A 24 -10.31 -6.42 -7.57
N GLN A 25 -11.02 -5.43 -7.03
CA GLN A 25 -12.41 -5.12 -7.37
C GLN A 25 -12.57 -4.35 -8.69
N GLY A 26 -11.47 -4.07 -9.41
CA GLY A 26 -11.48 -3.37 -10.69
C GLY A 26 -11.40 -1.85 -10.58
N HIS A 27 -11.16 -1.29 -9.39
CA HIS A 27 -10.94 0.15 -9.27
C HIS A 27 -9.61 0.58 -9.91
N THR A 28 -9.60 1.77 -10.51
CA THR A 28 -8.37 2.34 -11.08
C THR A 28 -7.44 2.87 -10.00
N CYS A 29 -6.14 2.87 -10.25
CA CYS A 29 -5.15 3.43 -9.32
C CYS A 29 -5.44 4.89 -8.92
N TYR A 30 -6.07 5.66 -9.82
CA TYR A 30 -6.50 7.02 -9.53
C TYR A 30 -7.61 7.06 -8.46
N ARG A 31 -8.68 6.26 -8.66
CA ARG A 31 -9.80 6.19 -7.71
C ARG A 31 -9.35 5.68 -6.34
N VAL A 32 -8.51 4.65 -6.33
CA VAL A 32 -7.92 4.11 -5.09
C VAL A 32 -7.06 5.16 -4.38
N GLY A 33 -6.26 5.93 -5.12
CA GLY A 33 -5.46 7.01 -4.54
C GLY A 33 -6.32 8.09 -3.88
N LYS A 34 -7.38 8.53 -4.58
CA LYS A 34 -8.36 9.49 -4.04
C LYS A 34 -9.06 8.97 -2.79
N GLU A 35 -9.50 7.71 -2.79
CA GLU A 35 -10.20 7.11 -1.64
C GLU A 35 -9.30 6.95 -0.40
N LEU A 36 -8.03 6.63 -0.62
CA LEU A 36 -7.09 6.36 0.48
C LEU A 36 -6.23 7.57 0.88
N GLY A 37 -6.43 8.72 0.23
CA GLY A 37 -5.66 9.94 0.49
C GLY A 37 -4.17 9.80 0.13
N VAL A 38 -3.86 9.06 -0.94
CA VAL A 38 -2.49 8.85 -1.43
C VAL A 38 -2.39 9.18 -2.92
N SER A 39 -1.17 9.40 -3.41
CA SER A 39 -0.96 9.63 -4.83
C SER A 39 -1.25 8.38 -5.66
N LYS A 40 -1.71 8.56 -6.91
CA LYS A 40 -1.82 7.48 -7.91
C LYS A 40 -0.51 6.69 -8.03
N GLN A 41 0.63 7.38 -8.00
CA GLN A 41 1.96 6.76 -8.13
C GLN A 41 2.28 5.82 -6.98
N SER A 42 1.87 6.16 -5.75
CA SER A 42 1.99 5.28 -4.60
C SER A 42 1.19 3.99 -4.80
N VAL A 43 -0.03 4.10 -5.32
CA VAL A 43 -0.88 2.93 -5.61
C VAL A 43 -0.29 2.07 -6.73
N MET A 44 0.27 2.69 -7.78
CA MET A 44 0.96 1.96 -8.85
C MET A 44 2.13 1.14 -8.31
N ARG A 45 2.97 1.72 -7.44
CA ARG A 45 4.06 0.97 -6.79
C ARG A 45 3.54 -0.17 -5.92
N TRP A 46 2.43 0.00 -5.20
CA TRP A 46 1.86 -1.11 -4.43
C TRP A 46 1.38 -2.24 -5.34
N ARG A 47 0.78 -1.90 -6.48
CA ARG A 47 0.34 -2.88 -7.48
C ARG A 47 1.51 -3.66 -8.05
N GLU A 48 2.57 -2.97 -8.47
CA GLU A 48 3.78 -3.58 -9.02
C GLU A 48 4.39 -4.57 -8.02
N ARG A 49 4.56 -4.17 -6.75
CA ARG A 49 5.05 -5.06 -5.69
C ARG A 49 4.11 -6.24 -5.41
N TYR A 50 2.80 -6.02 -5.52
CA TYR A 50 1.82 -7.10 -5.40
C TYR A 50 1.89 -8.08 -6.57
N GLU A 51 2.14 -7.60 -7.79
CA GLU A 51 2.30 -8.44 -8.98
C GLU A 51 3.62 -9.24 -8.94
N GLU A 52 4.69 -8.68 -8.36
CA GLU A 52 5.98 -9.36 -8.18
C GLU A 52 6.01 -10.38 -7.04
N GLU A 53 5.52 -10.00 -5.84
CA GLU A 53 5.74 -10.74 -4.58
C GLU A 53 4.44 -11.04 -3.81
N GLY A 54 3.28 -10.71 -4.39
CA GLY A 54 1.99 -10.88 -3.73
C GLY A 54 1.81 -9.98 -2.50
N ILE A 55 1.12 -10.50 -1.48
CA ILE A 55 0.80 -9.74 -0.27
C ILE A 55 2.07 -9.31 0.51
N GLU A 56 3.12 -10.13 0.45
CA GLU A 56 4.35 -9.88 1.21
C GLU A 56 5.11 -8.64 0.70
N GLY A 57 5.15 -8.43 -0.63
CA GLY A 57 5.74 -7.22 -1.24
C GLY A 57 5.03 -5.92 -0.87
N VAL A 58 3.79 -6.01 -0.39
CA VAL A 58 2.95 -4.85 -0.02
C VAL A 58 3.02 -4.56 1.48
N LYS A 59 3.16 -5.61 2.31
CA LYS A 59 3.41 -5.48 3.76
C LYS A 59 4.81 -4.93 4.03
N TRP A 60 5.81 -5.44 3.33
CA TRP A 60 7.19 -5.06 3.54
C TRP A 60 7.50 -3.73 2.85
N ASN A 61 7.62 -2.65 3.63
CA ASN A 61 7.97 -1.33 3.09
C ASN A 61 9.48 -1.13 2.95
N GLY A 62 10.22 -2.16 2.50
CA GLY A 62 11.66 -2.19 2.40
C GLY A 62 12.31 -0.82 2.32
N GLN A 63 12.78 -0.32 3.46
CA GLN A 63 13.79 0.71 3.46
C GLN A 63 15.00 0.07 2.80
N ARG A 64 15.09 0.14 1.46
CA ARG A 64 16.38 0.20 0.79
C ARG A 64 16.86 1.63 1.00
N GLY A 65 17.45 1.83 2.17
CA GLY A 65 18.49 2.81 2.43
C GLY A 65 19.71 2.00 2.84
#